data_AF-J2WAA0-F1
#
_entry.id   AF-J2WAA0-F1
#
_cell.length_a   1.000
_cell.length_b   1.000
_cell.length_c   1.000
_cell.angle_alpha   90.00
_cell.angle_beta   90.00
_cell.angle_gamma   90.00
#
_symmetry.space_group_name_H-M   'P 1'
#
loop_
_entity.id
_entity.type
_entity.pdbx_description
1 polymer ?
#
loop_
_entity_poly.entity_id
_entity_poly.type
_entity_poly.pdbx_seq_one_letter_code
_entity_poly.pdbx_strand_id
1 'polypeptide(L)'
;MKVVMLAYHTPAGGAELRPGDIHEFDDDEGRRQIKIGGARLPTKEDESRIEAAARDKAKADWRAELDASTVDELKAGAERNGIDLKGATKKAEIIATIVAAIDAREAEAAAAQAAQK
;
A
#
# COMPACT_ATOMS: atom_id res chain seq x y z
N MET A 1 -11.48 -16.23 4.05
CA MET A 1 -11.87 -15.36 5.19
C MET A 1 -10.70 -14.61 5.82
N LYS A 2 -10.77 -13.27 5.86
CA LYS A 2 -9.77 -12.42 6.53
C LYS A 2 -10.07 -12.31 8.03
N VAL A 3 -9.06 -12.51 8.87
CA VAL A 3 -9.17 -12.46 10.34
C VAL A 3 -7.98 -11.74 10.96
N VAL A 4 -8.16 -11.24 12.19
CA VAL A 4 -7.10 -10.69 13.02
C VAL A 4 -6.74 -11.74 14.07
N MET A 5 -5.47 -12.12 14.14
CA MET A 5 -4.98 -13.10 15.10
C MET A 5 -5.03 -12.54 16.52
N LEU A 6 -5.46 -13.35 17.48
CA LEU A 6 -5.45 -13.03 18.92
C LEU A 6 -4.36 -13.81 19.68
N ALA A 7 -3.85 -14.87 19.06
CA ALA A 7 -2.78 -15.71 19.58
C ALA A 7 -1.75 -15.97 18.47
N TYR A 8 -0.58 -16.46 18.87
CA TYR A 8 0.42 -16.96 17.92
C TYR A 8 -0.14 -18.16 17.16
N HIS A 9 0.09 -18.21 15.85
CA HIS A 9 -0.32 -19.32 15.02
C HIS A 9 0.68 -19.53 13.87
N THR A 10 1.11 -20.76 13.67
CA THR A 10 1.96 -21.13 12.54
C THR A 10 1.12 -21.96 11.56
N PRO A 11 0.63 -21.37 10.45
CA PRO A 11 -0.06 -22.11 9.41
C PRO A 11 0.92 -23.05 8.70
N ALA A 12 0.37 -23.98 7.89
CA ALA A 12 1.16 -24.97 7.15
C ALA A 12 2.25 -24.37 6.24
N GLY A 13 2.11 -23.10 5.85
CA GLY A 13 3.12 -22.34 5.09
C GLY A 13 4.35 -21.89 5.91
N GLY A 14 4.39 -22.17 7.21
CA GLY A 14 5.57 -21.99 8.08
C GLY A 14 5.82 -20.58 8.58
N ALA A 15 5.08 -19.57 8.13
CA ALA A 15 5.22 -18.19 8.61
C ALA A 15 4.44 -17.98 9.91
N GLU A 16 5.14 -17.75 11.03
CA GLU A 16 4.50 -17.47 12.32
C GLU A 16 3.68 -16.17 12.27
N LEU A 17 2.39 -16.29 12.56
CA LEU A 17 1.47 -15.18 12.74
C LEU A 17 1.42 -14.82 14.22
N ARG A 18 1.48 -13.54 14.53
CA ARG A 18 1.49 -13.01 15.90
C ARG A 18 0.14 -12.38 16.21
N PRO A 19 -0.18 -12.17 17.51
CA PRO A 19 -1.36 -11.40 17.88
C PRO A 19 -1.37 -10.02 17.22
N GLY A 20 -2.52 -9.66 16.63
CA GLY A 20 -2.70 -8.43 15.86
C GLY A 20 -2.35 -8.54 14.38
N ASP A 21 -1.66 -9.59 13.95
CA ASP A 21 -1.41 -9.82 12.53
C ASP A 21 -2.74 -10.17 11.82
N ILE A 22 -2.91 -9.63 10.62
CA ILE A 22 -4.05 -9.92 9.76
C ILE A 22 -3.65 -11.02 8.80
N HIS A 23 -4.47 -12.06 8.73
CA HIS A 23 -4.25 -13.19 7.85
C HIS A 23 -5.51 -13.58 7.10
N GLU A 24 -5.32 -14.14 5.91
CA GLU A 24 -6.40 -14.68 5.09
C GLU A 24 -6.33 -16.20 5.12
N PHE A 25 -7.24 -16.80 5.89
CA PHE A 25 -7.46 -18.25 5.85
C PHE A 25 -8.51 -18.59 4.80
N ASP A 26 -8.64 -19.87 4.46
CA ASP A 26 -9.90 -20.36 3.89
C ASP A 26 -11.06 -20.15 4.88
N ASP A 27 -12.29 -20.29 4.38
CA ASP A 27 -13.48 -19.98 5.19
C ASP A 27 -13.69 -20.96 6.35
N ASP A 28 -13.27 -22.22 6.23
CA ASP A 28 -13.45 -23.24 7.27
C ASP A 28 -12.44 -23.05 8.41
N GLU A 29 -11.16 -22.88 8.10
CA GLU A 29 -10.11 -22.64 9.08
C GLU A 29 -10.29 -21.26 9.74
N GLY A 30 -10.69 -20.23 8.99
CA GLY A 30 -11.01 -18.91 9.55
C GLY A 30 -12.11 -18.98 10.62
N ARG A 31 -13.20 -19.71 10.33
CA ARG A 31 -14.29 -19.94 11.31
C ARG A 31 -13.82 -20.77 12.50
N ARG A 32 -12.97 -21.77 12.28
CA ARG A 32 -12.39 -22.59 13.35
C ARG A 32 -11.55 -21.73 14.29
N GLN A 33 -10.67 -20.90 13.76
CA GLN A 33 -9.80 -20.01 14.54
C GLN A 33 -10.61 -19.03 15.39
N ILE A 34 -11.69 -18.49 14.84
CA ILE A 34 -12.62 -17.65 15.61
C ILE A 34 -13.31 -18.45 16.72
N LYS A 35 -13.79 -19.66 16.42
CA LYS A 35 -14.48 -20.51 17.39
C LYS A 35 -13.61 -20.92 18.58
N ILE A 36 -12.31 -21.16 18.35
CA ILE A 36 -11.36 -21.51 19.41
C ILE A 36 -10.74 -20.28 20.11
N GLY A 37 -11.14 -19.07 19.72
CA GLY A 37 -10.63 -17.82 20.29
C GLY A 37 -9.22 -17.45 19.82
N GLY A 38 -8.68 -18.12 18.80
CA GLY A 38 -7.38 -17.84 18.20
C GLY A 38 -7.37 -16.61 17.29
N ALA A 39 -8.54 -16.22 16.77
CA ALA A 39 -8.69 -15.06 15.90
C ALA A 39 -10.05 -14.35 16.11
N ARG A 40 -10.19 -13.15 15.52
CA ARG A 40 -11.46 -12.40 15.44
C ARG A 40 -11.67 -11.82 14.06
N LEU A 41 -12.90 -11.41 13.77
CA LEU A 41 -13.18 -10.59 12.59
C LEU A 41 -12.44 -9.23 12.68
N PRO A 42 -11.95 -8.69 11.56
CA PRO A 42 -11.41 -7.33 11.51
C PRO A 42 -12.47 -6.32 11.93
N THR A 43 -12.07 -5.31 12.70
CA THR A 43 -12.91 -4.13 12.96
C THR A 43 -12.71 -3.12 11.84
N LYS A 44 -13.55 -2.07 11.79
CA LYS A 44 -13.35 -0.94 10.88
C LYS A 44 -11.98 -0.28 11.01
N GLU A 45 -11.42 -0.26 12.22
CA GLU A 45 -10.07 0.26 12.46
C GLU A 45 -9.01 -0.67 11.86
N ASP A 46 -9.16 -1.99 11.97
CA ASP A 46 -8.24 -2.93 11.33
C ASP A 46 -8.32 -2.84 9.81
N GLU A 47 -9.53 -2.72 9.25
CA GLU A 47 -9.74 -2.50 7.82
C GLU A 47 -9.04 -1.21 7.35
N SER A 48 -9.22 -0.12 8.10
CA SER A 48 -8.55 1.15 7.80
C SER A 48 -7.02 1.02 7.83
N ARG A 49 -6.47 0.25 8.78
CA ARG A 49 -5.02 -0.02 8.86
C ARG A 49 -4.53 -0.86 7.70
N ILE A 50 -5.30 -1.86 7.27
CA ILE A 50 -4.99 -2.69 6.10
C ILE A 50 -4.96 -1.83 4.85
N GLU A 51 -5.97 -0.98 4.65
CA GLU A 51 -6.05 -0.10 3.49
C GLU A 51 -4.89 0.90 3.47
N ALA A 52 -4.54 1.48 4.63
CA ALA A 52 -3.38 2.35 4.75
C ALA A 52 -2.08 1.61 4.38
N ALA A 53 -1.84 0.43 4.97
CA ALA A 53 -0.66 -0.39 4.67
C ALA A 53 -0.61 -0.83 3.19
N ALA A 54 -1.76 -1.13 2.58
CA ALA A 54 -1.85 -1.47 1.16
C ALA A 54 -1.50 -0.26 0.27
N ARG A 55 -1.94 0.95 0.64
CA ARG A 55 -1.55 2.18 -0.06
C ARG A 55 -0.06 2.46 0.10
N ASP A 56 0.49 2.31 1.30
CA ASP A 56 1.93 2.48 1.54
C ASP A 56 2.76 1.47 0.73
N LYS A 57 2.33 0.21 0.69
CA LYS A 57 2.96 -0.82 -0.13
C LYS A 57 2.88 -0.48 -1.62
N ALA A 58 1.70 -0.08 -2.11
CA ALA A 58 1.53 0.33 -3.51
C ALA A 58 2.43 1.53 -3.87
N LYS A 59 2.58 2.51 -2.97
CA LYS A 59 3.52 3.62 -3.15
C LYS A 59 4.97 3.15 -3.18
N ALA A 60 5.34 2.16 -2.36
CA ALA A 60 6.68 1.59 -2.35
C ALA A 60 6.97 0.80 -3.64
N ASP A 61 6.03 -0.05 -4.06
CA ASP A 61 6.13 -0.83 -5.30
C ASP A 61 6.25 0.11 -6.52
N TRP A 62 5.41 1.15 -6.59
CA TRP A 62 5.50 2.17 -7.64
C TRP A 62 6.85 2.90 -7.66
N ARG A 63 7.40 3.27 -6.49
CA ARG A 63 8.73 3.88 -6.41
C ARG A 63 9.83 2.91 -6.88
N ALA A 64 9.71 1.63 -6.56
CA ALA A 64 10.64 0.61 -7.05
C ALA A 64 10.55 0.45 -8.57
N GLU A 65 9.36 0.54 -9.17
CA GLU A 65 9.18 0.54 -10.63
C GLU A 65 9.84 1.76 -11.30
N LEU A 66 9.72 2.95 -10.71
CA LEU A 66 10.43 4.14 -11.21
C LEU A 66 11.96 3.97 -11.14
N ASP A 67 12.45 3.35 -10.07
CA ASP A 67 13.88 3.09 -9.93
C ASP A 67 14.36 1.97 -10.86
N ALA A 68 13.51 1.02 -11.24
CA ALA A 68 13.80 0.02 -12.26
C ALA A 68 13.74 0.59 -13.70
N SER A 69 12.95 1.63 -13.93
CA SER A 69 12.74 2.23 -15.26
C SER A 69 13.97 2.95 -15.80
N THR A 70 14.10 3.02 -17.12
CA THR A 70 15.15 3.80 -17.77
C THR A 70 14.85 5.30 -17.73
N VAL A 71 15.87 6.15 -17.94
CA VAL A 71 15.68 7.61 -17.99
C VAL A 71 14.72 8.02 -19.11
N ASP A 72 14.76 7.33 -20.25
CA ASP A 72 13.87 7.62 -21.39
C ASP A 72 12.42 7.25 -21.08
N GLU A 73 12.18 6.11 -20.41
CA GLU A 73 10.85 5.72 -19.95
C GLU A 73 10.29 6.68 -18.90
N LEU A 74 11.12 7.15 -17.97
CA LEU A 74 10.73 8.14 -16.97
C LEU A 74 10.36 9.48 -17.61
N LYS A 75 11.12 9.92 -18.62
CA LYS A 75 10.80 11.15 -19.38
C LYS A 75 9.49 11.00 -20.17
N ALA A 76 9.34 9.90 -20.91
CA ALA A 76 8.11 9.63 -21.63
C ALA A 76 6.90 9.52 -20.69
N GLY A 77 7.08 8.91 -19.52
CA GLY A 77 6.07 8.86 -18.46
C GLY A 77 5.71 10.24 -17.91
N ALA A 78 6.70 11.08 -17.64
CA ALA A 78 6.48 12.45 -17.18
C ALA A 78 5.71 13.29 -18.21
N GLU A 79 6.11 13.23 -19.48
CA GLU A 79 5.42 13.94 -20.57
C GLU A 79 3.96 13.49 -20.72
N ARG A 80 3.70 12.17 -20.69
CA ARG A 80 2.33 11.61 -20.73
C ARG A 80 1.45 12.10 -19.59
N ASN A 81 2.04 12.34 -18.43
CA ASN A 81 1.34 12.83 -17.24
C ASN A 81 1.31 14.36 -17.12
N GLY A 82 1.87 15.08 -18.10
CA GLY A 82 2.00 16.54 -18.08
C GLY A 82 2.86 17.05 -16.93
N ILE A 83 3.89 16.30 -16.54
CA ILE A 83 4.83 16.66 -15.47
C ILE A 83 6.03 17.37 -16.11
N ASP A 84 6.26 18.63 -15.71
CA ASP A 84 7.45 19.38 -16.12
C ASP A 84 8.67 18.92 -15.30
N LEU A 85 9.66 18.35 -16.00
CA LEU A 85 10.90 17.88 -15.41
C LEU A 85 11.91 19.00 -15.12
N LYS A 86 11.62 20.27 -15.45
CA LYS A 86 12.48 21.45 -15.18
C LYS A 86 13.94 21.31 -15.63
N GLY A 87 14.20 20.50 -16.66
CA GLY A 87 15.56 20.22 -17.14
C GLY A 87 16.36 19.22 -16.30
N ALA A 88 15.70 18.42 -15.46
CA ALA A 88 16.34 17.32 -14.73
C ALA A 88 17.03 16.34 -15.70
N THR A 89 18.33 16.14 -15.51
CA THR A 89 19.16 15.28 -16.37
C THR A 89 19.53 13.97 -15.70
N LYS A 90 19.60 13.94 -14.36
CA LYS A 90 19.89 12.72 -13.61
C LYS A 90 18.61 11.95 -13.32
N LYS A 91 18.68 10.62 -13.40
CA LYS A 91 17.57 9.71 -13.07
C LYS A 91 16.93 10.02 -11.72
N ALA A 92 17.74 10.20 -10.67
CA ALA A 92 17.24 10.52 -9.33
C ALA A 92 16.46 11.84 -9.28
N GLU A 93 16.87 12.86 -10.03
CA GLU A 93 16.17 14.16 -10.09
C GLU A 93 14.84 14.04 -10.83
N ILE A 94 14.81 13.24 -11.91
CA ILE A 94 13.60 12.96 -12.68
C ILE A 94 12.59 12.21 -11.80
N ILE A 95 13.01 11.15 -11.10
CA ILE A 95 12.16 10.39 -10.17
C ILE A 95 11.63 11.31 -9.06
N ALA A 96 12.49 12.11 -8.44
CA ALA A 96 12.07 13.04 -7.39
C ALA A 96 11.02 14.04 -7.88
N THR A 97 11.16 14.53 -9.11
CA THR A 97 10.21 15.47 -9.72
C THR A 97 8.87 14.80 -10.02
N ILE A 98 8.88 13.56 -10.54
CA ILE A 98 7.66 12.77 -10.79
C ILE A 98 6.93 12.50 -9.47
N VAL A 99 7.65 12.03 -8.44
CA VAL A 99 7.09 11.76 -7.11
C VAL A 99 6.48 13.02 -6.50
N ALA A 100 7.20 14.15 -6.53
CA ALA A 100 6.71 15.41 -5.98
C ALA A 100 5.45 15.91 -6.71
N ALA A 101 5.37 15.76 -8.04
CA ALA A 101 4.21 16.15 -8.81
C ALA A 101 2.97 15.30 -8.48
N ILE A 102 3.14 13.99 -8.28
CA ILE A 102 2.03 13.12 -7.88
C ILE A 102 1.60 13.39 -6.44
N ASP A 103 2.54 13.50 -5.50
CA ASP A 103 2.21 13.81 -4.10
C ASP A 103 1.49 15.16 -3.98
N ALA A 104 1.86 16.16 -4.78
CA ALA A 104 1.15 17.45 -4.83
C ALA A 104 -0.30 17.30 -5.35
N ARG A 105 -0.51 16.53 -6.43
CA ARG A 105 -1.86 16.25 -6.96
C ARG A 105 -2.72 15.49 -5.95
N GLU A 106 -2.16 14.52 -5.25
CA GLU A 106 -2.87 13.78 -4.19
C GLU A 106 -3.22 14.68 -3.01
N ALA A 107 -2.32 15.57 -2.60
CA ALA A 107 -2.56 16.54 -1.54
C ALA A 107 -3.68 17.54 -1.92
N GLU A 108 -3.69 18.03 -3.15
CA GLU A 108 -4.75 18.90 -3.67
C GLU A 108 -6.10 18.17 -3.73
N ALA A 109 -6.12 16.92 -4.19
CA ALA A 109 -7.32 16.10 -4.24
C ALA A 109 -7.87 15.81 -2.84
N ALA A 110 -7.00 15.53 -1.86
CA ALA A 110 -7.39 15.34 -0.47
C ALA A 110 -7.92 16.63 0.17
N ALA A 111 -7.28 17.77 -0.10
CA ALA A 111 -7.74 19.07 0.37
C ALA A 111 -9.11 19.46 -0.22
N ALA A 112 -9.33 19.19 -1.51
CA ALA A 112 -10.62 19.43 -2.17
C ALA A 112 -11.74 18.55 -1.59
N GLN A 113 -11.45 17.30 -1.27
CA GLN A 113 -12.42 16.40 -0.61
C GLN A 113 -12.72 16.80 0.83
N ALA A 114 -11.75 17.38 1.55
CA ALA A 114 -11.95 17.89 2.91
C ALA A 114 -12.77 19.18 2.94
N ALA A 115 -12.67 20.03 1.90
CA ALA A 115 -13.45 21.27 1.79
C ALA A 115 -14.92 21.05 1.36
N GLN A 116 -15.27 19.85 0.90
CA GLN A 116 -16.64 19.48 0.50
C GLN A 116 -17.41 18.67 1.57
N LYS A 117 -16.77 18.37 2.71
CA LYS A 117 -17.42 17.77 3.88
C LYS A 117 -17.79 18.83 4.90
#